data_AF-A0A1G2C6M9-F1
#
_entry.id   AF-A0A1G2C6M9-F1
#
_cell.length_a   1.000
_cell.length_b   1.000
_cell.length_c   1.000
_cell.angle_alpha   90.00
_cell.angle_beta   90.00
_cell.angle_gamma   90.00
#
_symmetry.space_group_name_H-M   'P 1'
#
loop_
_entity.id
_entity.type
_entity.pdbx_description
1 polymer ?
#
loop_
_entity_poly.entity_id
_entity_poly.type
_entity_poly.pdbx_seq_one_letter_code
_entity_poly.pdbx_strand_id
1 'polypeptide(L)'
;MGDRLLAWLAVGLVAIAAFHFFALWSFLYWKFLWLDTVMHFAGGAWAGGFFFWARRRFPAYFAEPARTAGTVLQALAMVALVGVVWEFYEFGMDLVFQRGVSTYELLGQQGVRDTMGDLFFDLLGGLAAAVVLVRRNLPRA
;
A
#
# COMPACT_ATOMS: atom_id res chain seq x y z
N MET A 1 9.15 -20.36 -6.12
CA MET A 1 8.21 -19.27 -6.51
C MET A 1 8.15 -18.16 -5.46
N GLY A 2 8.21 -18.48 -4.15
CA GLY A 2 8.28 -17.49 -3.07
C GLY A 2 9.48 -16.54 -3.17
N ASP A 3 10.68 -17.05 -3.44
CA ASP A 3 11.90 -16.22 -3.50
C ASP A 3 11.88 -15.22 -4.67
N ARG A 4 11.28 -15.63 -5.81
CA ARG A 4 11.08 -14.72 -6.95
C ARG A 4 10.05 -13.63 -6.64
N LEU A 5 8.96 -13.98 -5.95
CA LEU A 5 7.97 -12.97 -5.52
C LEU A 5 8.60 -11.97 -4.55
N LEU A 6 9.40 -12.44 -3.59
CA LEU A 6 10.13 -11.57 -2.68
C LEU A 6 11.08 -10.62 -3.42
N ALA A 7 11.83 -11.12 -4.41
CA ALA A 7 12.69 -10.27 -5.23
C ALA A 7 11.90 -9.17 -5.96
N TRP A 8 10.74 -9.51 -6.54
CA TRP A 8 9.87 -8.51 -7.17
C TRP A 8 9.28 -7.51 -6.18
N LEU A 9 8.92 -7.96 -4.97
CA LEU A 9 8.47 -7.07 -3.90
C LEU A 9 9.61 -6.15 -3.44
N ALA A 10 10.83 -6.63 -3.30
CA ALA A 10 11.97 -5.80 -2.92
C ALA A 10 12.25 -4.73 -4.00
N VAL A 11 12.27 -5.12 -5.28
CA VAL A 11 12.43 -4.19 -6.41
C VAL A 11 11.28 -3.18 -6.43
N GLY A 12 10.04 -3.63 -6.25
CA GLY A 12 8.86 -2.78 -6.20
C GLY A 12 8.92 -1.76 -5.07
N LEU A 13 9.31 -2.18 -3.86
CA LEU A 13 9.46 -1.27 -2.71
C LEU A 13 10.52 -0.21 -2.97
N VAL A 14 11.69 -0.62 -3.48
CA VAL A 14 12.77 0.31 -3.83
C VAL A 14 12.32 1.30 -4.89
N ALA A 15 11.58 0.84 -5.91
CA ALA A 15 11.07 1.70 -6.97
C ALA A 15 10.03 2.71 -6.44
N ILE A 16 9.08 2.27 -5.61
CA ILE A 16 8.08 3.15 -4.97
C ILE A 16 8.78 4.19 -4.09
N ALA A 17 9.70 3.76 -3.22
CA ALA A 17 10.43 4.66 -2.34
C ALA A 17 11.28 5.67 -3.12
N ALA A 18 12.04 5.21 -4.12
CA ALA A 18 12.85 6.09 -4.96
C ALA A 18 11.99 7.12 -5.70
N PHE A 19 10.84 6.69 -6.24
CA PHE A 19 9.89 7.60 -6.89
C PHE A 19 9.30 8.61 -5.89
N HIS A 20 8.87 8.17 -4.71
CA HIS A 20 8.31 9.03 -3.68
C HIS A 20 9.30 10.13 -3.25
N PHE A 21 10.55 9.75 -2.94
CA PHE A 21 11.59 10.73 -2.58
C PHE A 21 11.92 11.68 -3.73
N PHE A 22 11.98 11.18 -4.97
CA PHE A 22 12.18 12.03 -6.14
C PHE A 22 11.02 13.01 -6.36
N ALA A 23 9.78 12.55 -6.18
CA ALA A 23 8.58 13.35 -6.32
C ALA A 23 8.48 14.43 -5.24
N LEU A 24 8.84 14.11 -3.98
CA LEU A 24 8.97 15.10 -2.91
C LEU A 24 10.04 16.15 -3.24
N TRP A 25 11.26 15.71 -3.58
CA TRP A 25 12.38 16.60 -3.89
C TRP A 25 12.08 17.56 -5.05
N SER A 26 11.35 17.07 -6.06
CA SER A 26 11.05 17.82 -7.28
C SER A 26 9.69 18.53 -7.23
N PHE A 27 9.06 18.55 -6.06
CA PHE A 27 7.73 19.12 -5.83
C PHE A 27 6.62 18.58 -6.77
N LEU A 28 6.72 17.33 -7.21
CA LEU A 28 5.78 16.75 -8.18
C LEU A 28 4.40 16.47 -7.58
N TYR A 29 4.30 16.13 -6.30
CA TYR A 29 3.00 15.93 -5.64
C TYR A 29 2.13 17.19 -5.71
N TRP A 30 2.75 18.35 -5.53
CA TRP A 30 2.09 19.66 -5.61
C TRP A 30 1.74 20.11 -7.04
N LYS A 31 2.43 19.56 -8.04
CA LYS A 31 2.16 19.86 -9.45
C LYS A 31 1.13 18.91 -10.06
N PHE A 32 1.12 17.66 -9.61
CA PHE A 32 0.34 16.57 -10.16
C PHE A 32 -0.28 15.76 -9.02
N LEU A 33 -1.40 16.26 -8.48
CA LEU A 33 -2.08 15.67 -7.31
C LEU A 33 -2.42 14.18 -7.49
N TRP A 34 -2.67 13.73 -8.73
CA TRP A 34 -2.96 12.33 -9.03
C TRP A 34 -1.76 11.37 -8.82
N LEU A 35 -0.54 11.89 -8.70
CA LEU A 35 0.64 11.07 -8.40
C LEU A 35 0.55 10.41 -7.04
N ASP A 36 -0.11 11.09 -6.10
CA ASP A 36 -0.33 10.56 -4.75
C ASP A 36 -1.23 9.33 -4.77
N THR A 37 -2.39 9.47 -5.42
CA THR A 37 -3.29 8.35 -5.73
C THR A 37 -2.60 7.15 -6.41
N VAL A 38 -1.69 7.40 -7.36
CA VAL A 38 -0.94 6.32 -8.03
C VAL A 38 0.05 5.64 -7.08
N MET A 39 0.69 6.42 -6.21
CA MET A 39 1.59 5.91 -5.17
C MET A 39 0.82 5.03 -4.19
N HIS A 40 -0.35 5.46 -3.70
CA HIS A 40 -1.23 4.65 -2.84
C HIS A 40 -1.66 3.34 -3.51
N PHE A 41 -2.12 3.39 -4.76
CA PHE A 41 -2.43 2.15 -5.49
C PHE A 41 -1.22 1.20 -5.57
N ALA A 42 -0.02 1.72 -5.85
CA ALA A 42 1.20 0.92 -5.92
C ALA A 42 1.60 0.35 -4.55
N GLY A 43 1.47 1.15 -3.49
CA GLY A 43 1.72 0.75 -2.10
C GLY A 43 0.75 -0.33 -1.63
N GLY A 44 -0.54 -0.16 -1.90
CA GLY A 44 -1.57 -1.16 -1.64
C GLY A 44 -1.33 -2.48 -2.38
N ALA A 45 -0.97 -2.42 -3.67
CA ALA A 45 -0.60 -3.61 -4.45
C ALA A 45 0.63 -4.31 -3.87
N TRP A 46 1.63 -3.54 -3.43
CA TRP A 46 2.82 -4.08 -2.78
C TRP A 46 2.47 -4.77 -1.45
N ALA A 47 1.68 -4.12 -0.59
CA ALA A 47 1.26 -4.68 0.70
C ALA A 47 0.42 -5.95 0.52
N GLY A 48 -0.49 -5.98 -0.45
CA GLY A 48 -1.24 -7.18 -0.81
C GLY A 48 -0.33 -8.30 -1.31
N GLY A 49 0.63 -7.99 -2.18
CA GLY A 49 1.64 -8.94 -2.63
C GLY A 49 2.50 -9.49 -1.49
N PHE A 50 2.90 -8.63 -0.54
CA PHE A 50 3.64 -9.01 0.66
C PHE A 50 2.84 -9.95 1.55
N PHE A 51 1.54 -9.69 1.78
CA PHE A 51 0.65 -10.62 2.49
C PHE A 51 0.69 -12.02 1.87
N PHE A 52 0.57 -12.12 0.54
CA PHE A 52 0.60 -13.40 -0.16
C PHE A 52 1.98 -14.06 -0.21
N TRP A 53 3.06 -13.32 -0.04
CA TRP A 53 4.39 -13.89 0.19
C TRP A 53 4.50 -14.43 1.62
N ALA A 54 4.15 -13.61 2.62
CA ALA A 54 4.22 -13.96 4.04
C ALA A 54 3.37 -15.19 4.35
N ARG A 55 2.15 -15.27 3.80
CA ARG A 55 1.26 -16.42 3.93
C ARG A 55 1.88 -17.72 3.44
N ARG A 56 2.59 -17.70 2.31
CA ARG A 56 3.29 -18.89 1.79
C ARG A 56 4.50 -19.25 2.63
N ARG A 57 5.23 -18.24 3.12
CA ARG A 57 6.51 -18.43 3.82
C ARG A 57 6.31 -18.86 5.28
N PHE A 58 5.23 -18.42 5.89
CA PHE A 58 4.93 -18.61 7.31
C PHE A 58 3.47 -19.09 7.52
N PRO A 59 3.05 -20.22 6.94
CA PRO A 59 1.66 -20.65 6.93
C PRO A 59 1.04 -20.84 8.32
N ALA A 60 1.85 -21.14 9.34
CA ALA A 60 1.40 -21.35 10.72
C ALA A 60 0.77 -20.11 11.39
N TYR A 61 1.02 -18.91 10.87
CA TYR A 61 0.45 -17.66 11.42
C TYR A 61 -0.85 -17.22 10.73
N PHE A 62 -1.32 -17.98 9.74
CA PHE A 62 -2.52 -17.65 8.98
C PHE A 62 -3.59 -18.69 9.28
N ALA A 63 -4.85 -18.24 9.36
CA ALA A 63 -5.97 -19.12 9.65
C ALA A 63 -6.05 -20.32 8.68
N GLU A 64 -6.44 -21.48 9.23
CA GLU A 64 -6.84 -22.75 8.58
C GLU A 64 -7.56 -22.51 7.24
N PRO A 65 -7.47 -23.44 6.25
CA PRO A 65 -7.57 -23.15 4.83
C PRO A 65 -8.77 -22.26 4.48
N ALA A 66 -8.51 -20.96 4.46
CA ALA A 66 -9.53 -19.99 4.17
C ALA A 66 -9.93 -20.15 2.71
N ARG A 67 -11.25 -20.26 2.47
CA ARG A 67 -11.82 -20.14 1.12
C ARG A 67 -11.28 -18.88 0.46
N THR A 68 -11.24 -18.84 -0.87
CA THR A 68 -10.71 -17.72 -1.67
C THR A 68 -11.11 -16.35 -1.11
N ALA A 69 -12.40 -16.16 -0.79
CA ALA A 69 -12.93 -14.92 -0.24
C ALA A 69 -12.31 -14.55 1.12
N GLY A 70 -12.14 -15.50 2.04
CA GLY A 70 -11.52 -15.26 3.34
C GLY A 70 -10.04 -14.90 3.23
N THR A 71 -9.33 -15.49 2.28
CA THR A 71 -7.92 -15.13 2.01
C THR A 71 -7.82 -13.71 1.44
N VAL A 72 -8.72 -13.33 0.52
CA VAL A 72 -8.77 -11.96 -0.02
C VAL A 72 -9.10 -10.95 1.08
N LEU A 73 -10.06 -11.24 1.96
CA LEU A 73 -10.42 -10.36 3.07
C LEU A 73 -9.26 -10.13 4.04
N GLN A 74 -8.50 -11.19 4.38
CA GLN A 74 -7.30 -11.06 5.20
C GLN A 74 -6.21 -10.19 4.52
N ALA A 75 -6.03 -10.35 3.20
CA ALA A 75 -5.11 -9.51 2.44
C ALA A 75 -5.53 -8.04 2.48
N LEU A 76 -6.81 -7.75 2.26
CA LEU A 76 -7.35 -6.38 2.30
C LEU A 76 -7.29 -5.77 3.70
N ALA A 77 -7.49 -6.57 4.75
CA ALA A 77 -7.31 -6.10 6.13
C ALA A 77 -5.85 -5.69 6.42
N MET A 78 -4.87 -6.46 5.93
CA MET A 78 -3.46 -6.11 6.04
C MET A 78 -3.15 -4.83 5.24
N VAL A 79 -3.69 -4.70 4.03
CA VAL A 79 -3.51 -3.50 3.18
C VAL A 79 -4.10 -2.27 3.85
N ALA A 80 -5.32 -2.36 4.40
CA ALA A 80 -5.94 -1.27 5.15
C ALA A 80 -5.10 -0.85 6.37
N LEU A 81 -4.52 -1.80 7.10
CA LEU A 81 -3.66 -1.49 8.23
C LEU A 81 -2.39 -0.73 7.78
N VAL A 82 -1.76 -1.15 6.68
CA VAL A 82 -0.59 -0.45 6.12
C VAL A 82 -0.98 0.96 5.66
N GLY A 83 -2.10 1.11 4.96
CA GLY A 83 -2.62 2.41 4.53
C GLY A 83 -2.86 3.36 5.71
N VAL A 84 -3.54 2.90 6.77
CA VAL A 84 -3.75 3.71 7.99
C VAL A 84 -2.43 4.13 8.64
N VAL A 85 -1.42 3.26 8.65
CA VAL A 85 -0.09 3.61 9.17
C VAL A 85 0.59 4.67 8.29
N TRP A 86 0.40 4.62 6.98
CA TRP A 86 0.90 5.63 6.04
C TRP A 86 0.23 6.99 6.25
N GLU A 87 -1.09 7.03 6.37
CA GLU A 87 -1.85 8.26 6.67
C GLU A 87 -1.39 8.91 7.99
N PHE A 88 -1.10 8.10 9.03
CA PHE A 88 -0.54 8.63 10.26
C PHE A 88 0.88 9.18 10.10
N TYR A 89 1.67 8.58 9.20
CA TYR A 89 2.97 9.12 8.85
C TYR A 89 2.82 10.50 8.19
N GLU A 90 1.95 10.65 7.19
CA GLU A 90 1.73 11.93 6.49
C GLU A 90 1.20 13.01 7.42
N PHE A 91 0.18 12.68 8.22
CA PHE A 91 -0.31 13.57 9.26
C PHE A 91 0.79 13.99 10.24
N GLY A 92 1.64 13.05 10.67
CA GLY A 92 2.78 13.32 11.54
C GLY A 92 3.82 14.24 10.89
N MET A 93 4.11 14.05 9.61
CA MET A 93 5.01 14.90 8.84
C MET A 93 4.48 16.33 8.74
N ASP A 94 3.18 16.51 8.53
CA ASP A 94 2.56 17.83 8.50
C ASP A 94 2.68 18.56 9.86
N LEU A 95 2.48 17.84 10.97
CA LEU A 95 2.65 18.42 12.32
C LEU A 95 4.09 18.86 12.63
N VAL A 96 5.09 18.18 12.05
CA VAL A 96 6.51 18.45 12.32
C VAL A 96 7.06 19.52 11.38
N PHE A 97 6.83 19.38 10.08
CA PHE A 97 7.51 20.14 9.03
C PHE A 97 6.67 21.27 8.45
N GLN A 98 5.35 21.25 8.62
CA GLN A 98 4.45 22.22 8.00
C GLN A 98 3.79 23.19 8.99
N ARG A 99 4.42 23.38 10.17
CA ARG A 99 3.95 24.34 11.17
C ARG A 99 3.88 25.76 10.60
N GLY A 100 2.67 26.24 10.34
CA GLY A 100 2.41 27.59 9.84
C GLY A 100 2.25 27.70 8.32
N VAL A 101 2.33 26.59 7.58
CA VAL A 101 1.93 26.54 6.17
C VAL A 101 0.40 26.45 6.12
N SER A 102 -0.25 27.51 5.62
CA SER A 102 -1.73 27.60 5.56
C SER A 102 -2.30 27.16 4.22
N THR A 103 -1.45 26.81 3.26
CA THR A 103 -1.89 26.40 1.93
C THR A 103 -2.18 24.91 1.96
N TYR A 104 -3.47 24.57 1.90
CA TYR A 104 -3.99 23.20 1.90
C TYR A 104 -3.27 22.27 0.90
N GLU A 105 -2.91 22.80 -0.27
CA GLU A 105 -2.21 22.07 -1.32
C GLU A 105 -0.81 21.62 -0.90
N LEU A 106 -0.18 22.30 0.07
CA LEU A 106 1.18 22.02 0.50
C LEU A 106 1.29 20.86 1.50
N LEU A 107 0.18 20.48 2.14
CA LEU A 107 0.12 19.40 3.13
C LEU A 107 0.35 18.04 2.47
N GLY A 108 1.03 17.15 3.19
CA GLY A 108 1.13 15.73 2.82
C GLY A 108 -0.22 15.04 2.99
N GLN A 109 -0.94 15.32 4.07
CA GLN A 109 -2.33 14.91 4.27
C GLN A 109 -3.27 16.08 3.96
N GLN A 110 -3.99 16.03 2.84
CA GLN A 110 -4.95 17.08 2.47
C GLN A 110 -6.31 16.89 3.17
N GLY A 111 -6.31 16.40 4.41
CA GLY A 111 -7.49 16.19 5.23
C GLY A 111 -8.34 14.97 4.84
N VAL A 112 -9.51 14.83 5.46
CA VAL A 112 -10.27 13.56 5.47
C VAL A 112 -10.70 13.06 4.08
N ARG A 113 -10.95 13.95 3.12
CA ARG A 113 -11.36 13.54 1.77
C ARG A 113 -10.23 12.82 1.04
N ASP A 114 -9.01 13.31 1.23
CA ASP A 114 -7.77 12.79 0.65
C ASP A 114 -7.51 11.39 1.21
N THR A 115 -7.34 11.30 2.54
CA THR A 115 -7.20 10.04 3.29
C THR A 115 -8.22 8.97 2.88
N MET A 116 -9.49 9.33 2.68
CA MET A 116 -10.51 8.36 2.27
C MET A 116 -10.32 7.88 0.83
N GLY A 117 -9.85 8.75 -0.07
CA GLY A 117 -9.40 8.40 -1.41
C GLY A 117 -8.18 7.50 -1.39
N ASP A 118 -7.19 7.83 -0.58
CA ASP A 118 -5.92 7.12 -0.48
C ASP A 118 -6.10 5.70 0.05
N LEU A 119 -6.85 5.55 1.15
CA LEU A 119 -7.25 4.23 1.65
C LEU A 119 -8.08 3.43 0.62
N PHE A 120 -8.91 4.09 -0.19
CA PHE A 120 -9.65 3.42 -1.26
C PHE A 120 -8.70 2.90 -2.35
N PHE A 121 -7.72 3.68 -2.77
CA PHE A 121 -6.75 3.29 -3.79
C PHE A 121 -5.75 2.25 -3.28
N ASP A 122 -5.36 2.30 -2.00
CA ASP A 122 -4.62 1.24 -1.32
C ASP A 122 -5.36 -0.09 -1.44
N LEU A 123 -6.64 -0.10 -1.04
CA LEU A 123 -7.49 -1.30 -1.12
C LEU A 123 -7.66 -1.80 -2.56
N LEU A 124 -7.81 -0.90 -3.53
CA LEU A 124 -7.94 -1.25 -4.95
C LEU A 124 -6.64 -1.91 -5.48
N GLY A 125 -5.47 -1.37 -5.11
CA GLY A 125 -4.18 -1.96 -5.42
C GLY A 125 -4.00 -3.33 -4.78
N GLY A 126 -4.35 -3.44 -3.49
CA GLY A 126 -4.32 -4.69 -2.74
C GLY A 126 -5.23 -5.76 -3.34
N LEU A 127 -6.44 -5.37 -3.78
CA LEU A 127 -7.38 -6.25 -4.47
C LEU A 127 -6.82 -6.73 -5.81
N ALA A 128 -6.19 -5.84 -6.59
CA ALA A 128 -5.55 -6.22 -7.85
C ALA A 128 -4.45 -7.28 -7.62
N ALA A 129 -3.59 -7.10 -6.62
CA ALA A 129 -2.60 -8.10 -6.24
C ALA A 129 -3.26 -9.43 -5.81
N ALA A 130 -4.36 -9.34 -5.06
CA ALA A 130 -5.09 -10.52 -4.59
C ALA A 130 -5.70 -11.34 -5.72
N VAL A 131 -6.33 -10.71 -6.70
CA VAL A 131 -6.89 -11.38 -7.88
C VAL A 131 -5.81 -12.19 -8.62
N VAL A 132 -4.62 -11.63 -8.75
CA VAL A 132 -3.49 -12.28 -9.45
C VAL A 132 -2.88 -13.42 -8.63
N LEU A 133 -2.79 -13.28 -7.30
CA LEU A 133 -2.00 -14.18 -6.45
C LEU A 133 -2.81 -15.24 -5.71
N VAL A 134 -4.12 -15.06 -5.52
CA VAL A 134 -4.94 -15.95 -4.68
C VAL A 134 -4.98 -17.38 -5.21
N ARG A 135 -5.15 -17.57 -6.53
CA ARG A 135 -5.17 -18.91 -7.15
C ARG A 135 -3.84 -19.66 -7.03
N ARG A 136 -2.74 -18.92 -6.83
CA ARG A 136 -1.39 -19.45 -6.66
C ARG A 136 -1.05 -19.68 -5.18
N ASN A 137 -1.97 -19.39 -4.26
CA ASN A 137 -1.76 -19.43 -2.80
C ASN A 137 -2.62 -20.47 -2.09
N LEU A 138 -3.67 -20.96 -2.75
CA LEU A 138 -4.53 -22.00 -2.19
C LEU A 138 -3.91 -23.39 -2.43
N PRO A 139 -4.07 -24.33 -1.48
CA PRO A 139 -3.75 -25.74 -1.72
C PRO A 139 -4.48 -26.23 -2.97
N ARG A 140 -3.80 -26.97 -3.84
CA ARG A 140 -4.49 -27.69 -4.91
C ARG A 140 -5.24 -28.83 -4.24
N ALA A 141 -6.56 -28.85 -4.39
CA ALA A 141 -7.40 -29.97 -4.01
C ALA A 141 -7.05 -31.21 -4.86
#